data_AF-A0A2V5TG55-F1
#
_entry.id   AF-A0A2V5TG55-F1
#
_cell.length_a   1.000
_cell.length_b   1.000
_cell.length_c   1.000
_cell.angle_alpha   90.00
_cell.angle_beta   90.00
_cell.angle_gamma   90.00
#
_symmetry.space_group_name_H-M   'P 1'
#
loop_
_entity.id
_entity.type
_entity.pdbx_description
1 polymer ?
#
loop_
_entity_poly.entity_id
_entity_poly.type
_entity_poly.pdbx_seq_one_letter_code
_entity_poly.pdbx_strand_id
1 'polypeptide(L)'
;MKERYLVFQRKNGIFFLKDRLLRKQNSLNTRDEETARRICHAKNEALRQPAINLQIARAYLTAGDPNYVNRTWQSVMGAVARTKKRNTLLHWERAMRETPFDSIRDLKLIGTHTEHFLEVLSKGTVSTNIFLRRLHNLLSMWTGFPKQSFQGNSGRRLSLRTSVALR
;
A
#
# COMPACT_ATOMS: atom_id res chain seq x y z
N MET A 1 -1.64 24.70 -18.76
CA MET A 1 -1.34 24.48 -17.32
C MET A 1 0.13 24.20 -17.13
N LYS A 2 0.78 24.78 -16.12
CA LYS A 2 2.18 24.47 -15.78
C LYS A 2 2.24 23.11 -15.08
N GLU A 3 3.20 22.27 -15.48
CA GLU A 3 3.44 20.98 -14.84
C GLU A 3 3.80 21.15 -13.36
N ARG A 4 3.24 20.30 -12.50
CA ARG A 4 3.47 20.34 -11.05
C ARG A 4 4.82 19.73 -10.68
N TYR A 5 5.17 18.62 -11.30
CA TYR A 5 6.44 17.94 -11.08
C TYR A 5 7.44 18.30 -12.18
N LEU A 6 8.68 18.53 -11.79
CA LEU A 6 9.82 18.74 -12.69
C LEU A 6 10.92 17.74 -12.34
N VAL A 7 11.55 17.16 -13.36
CA VAL A 7 12.72 16.29 -13.20
C VAL A 7 14.00 17.10 -13.30
N PHE A 8 14.98 16.79 -12.46
CA PHE A 8 16.33 17.37 -12.53
C PHE A 8 17.36 16.39 -11.98
N GLN A 9 18.61 16.53 -12.42
CA GLN A 9 19.73 15.69 -11.99
C GLN A 9 20.57 16.41 -10.94
N ARG A 10 21.08 15.68 -9.94
CA ARG A 10 22.08 16.20 -8.98
C ARG A 10 23.50 15.79 -9.37
N LYS A 11 24.50 16.42 -8.73
CA LYS A 11 25.94 16.15 -8.95
C LYS A 11 26.35 14.67 -8.84
N ASN A 12 25.59 13.87 -8.09
CA ASN A 12 25.81 12.43 -7.93
C ASN A 12 25.23 11.57 -9.08
N GLY A 13 24.70 12.20 -10.13
CA GLY A 13 24.09 11.54 -11.30
C GLY A 13 22.67 11.01 -11.07
N ILE A 14 22.12 11.12 -9.86
CA ILE A 14 20.77 10.62 -9.53
C ILE A 14 19.73 11.68 -9.89
N PHE A 15 18.61 11.23 -10.49
CA PHE A 15 17.47 12.07 -10.80
C PHE A 15 16.53 12.27 -9.61
N PHE A 16 15.98 13.48 -9.53
CA PHE A 16 15.04 13.91 -8.51
C PHE A 16 13.80 14.53 -9.17
N LEU A 17 12.66 14.43 -8.49
CA LEU A 17 11.46 15.18 -8.80
C LEU A 17 11.31 16.35 -7.83
N LYS A 18 11.06 17.54 -8.37
CA LYS A 18 10.68 18.74 -7.61
C LYS A 18 9.18 18.94 -7.73
N ASP A 19 8.47 18.92 -6.59
CA ASP A 19 7.08 19.38 -6.52
C ASP A 19 7.07 20.91 -6.43
N ARG A 20 6.51 21.59 -7.42
CA ARG A 20 6.44 23.06 -7.43
C ARG A 20 5.52 23.64 -6.37
N LEU A 21 4.49 22.89 -5.98
CA LEU A 21 3.47 23.34 -5.03
C LEU A 21 4.00 23.21 -3.60
N LEU A 22 4.52 22.03 -3.24
CA LEU A 22 5.02 21.75 -1.89
C LEU A 22 6.49 22.13 -1.69
N ARG A 23 7.20 22.53 -2.75
CA ARG A 23 8.66 22.76 -2.78
C ARG A 23 9.49 21.60 -2.24
N LYS A 24 8.92 20.38 -2.25
CA LYS A 24 9.58 19.15 -1.82
C LYS A 24 10.34 18.51 -2.97
N GLN A 25 11.44 17.86 -2.64
CA GLN A 25 12.27 17.12 -3.59
C GLN A 25 12.30 15.65 -3.21
N ASN A 26 11.98 14.77 -4.15
CA ASN A 26 11.97 13.33 -3.95
C ASN A 26 13.00 12.68 -4.89
N SER A 27 13.90 11.87 -4.34
CA SER A 27 14.82 11.07 -5.15
C SER A 27 14.04 10.03 -5.94
N LEU A 28 14.37 9.86 -7.22
CA LEU A 28 13.89 8.74 -8.03
C LEU A 28 14.78 7.51 -7.93
N ASN A 29 15.95 7.62 -7.29
CA ASN A 29 16.94 6.55 -7.17
C ASN A 29 17.32 5.90 -8.52
N THR A 30 17.20 6.65 -9.62
CA THR A 30 17.62 6.23 -10.96
C THR A 30 18.67 7.20 -11.50
N ARG A 31 19.60 6.65 -12.27
CA ARG A 31 20.57 7.40 -13.09
C ARG A 31 20.16 7.46 -14.56
N ASP A 32 19.11 6.75 -14.95
CA ASP A 32 18.57 6.79 -16.30
C ASP A 32 17.62 7.98 -16.47
N GLU A 33 17.94 8.83 -17.44
CA GLU A 33 17.18 10.02 -17.76
C GLU A 33 15.80 9.68 -18.33
N GLU A 34 15.73 8.67 -19.19
CA GLU A 34 14.48 8.31 -19.87
C GLU A 34 13.45 7.81 -18.85
N THR A 35 13.87 6.88 -17.98
CA THR A 35 13.05 6.43 -16.85
C THR A 35 12.62 7.60 -15.97
N ALA A 36 13.52 8.54 -15.65
CA ALA A 36 13.19 9.68 -14.82
C ALA A 36 12.13 10.60 -15.45
N ARG A 37 12.25 10.87 -16.76
CA ARG A 37 11.27 11.65 -17.53
C ARG A 37 9.92 10.92 -17.59
N ARG A 38 9.91 9.61 -17.84
CA ARG A 38 8.67 8.80 -17.86
C ARG A 38 7.94 8.84 -16.52
N ILE A 39 8.64 8.72 -15.39
CA ILE A 39 8.03 8.83 -14.05
C ILE A 39 7.47 10.24 -13.80
N CYS A 40 8.20 11.28 -14.22
CA CYS A 40 7.73 12.67 -14.11
C CYS A 40 6.44 12.90 -14.90
N HIS A 41 6.43 12.45 -16.16
CA HIS A 41 5.28 12.53 -17.05
C HIS A 41 4.06 11.81 -16.46
N ALA A 42 4.23 10.55 -16.03
CA ALA A 42 3.14 9.77 -15.44
C ALA A 42 2.52 10.46 -14.21
N LYS A 43 3.33 11.11 -13.36
CA LYS A 43 2.81 11.87 -12.21
C LYS A 43 2.05 13.13 -12.60
N ASN A 44 2.49 13.83 -13.64
CA ASN A 44 1.77 15.00 -14.13
C ASN A 44 0.45 14.61 -14.82
N GLU A 45 0.45 13.53 -15.62
CA GLU A 45 -0.75 12.99 -16.25
C GLU A 45 -1.77 12.50 -15.22
N ALA A 46 -1.31 11.82 -14.16
CA ALA A 46 -2.17 11.39 -13.08
C ALA A 46 -2.93 12.54 -12.39
N LEU A 47 -2.35 13.76 -12.38
CA LEU A 47 -3.03 14.94 -11.85
C LEU A 47 -3.97 15.60 -12.86
N ARG A 48 -3.70 15.41 -14.16
CA ARG A 48 -4.46 16.03 -15.26
C ARG A 48 -5.79 15.31 -15.50
N GLN A 49 -5.81 13.98 -15.44
CA GLN A 49 -7.00 13.19 -15.73
C GLN A 49 -7.30 12.13 -14.66
N PRO A 50 -7.68 12.54 -13.43
CA PRO A 50 -7.94 11.60 -12.34
C PRO A 50 -8.97 10.50 -12.67
N ALA A 51 -9.95 10.83 -13.52
CA ALA A 51 -11.03 9.92 -13.92
C ALA A 51 -10.53 8.64 -14.61
N ILE A 52 -9.43 8.70 -15.38
CA ILE A 52 -8.92 7.55 -16.14
C ILE A 52 -7.75 6.84 -15.45
N ASN A 53 -7.21 7.40 -14.36
CA ASN A 53 -6.04 6.86 -13.66
C ASN A 53 -6.18 5.40 -13.28
N LEU A 54 -7.38 4.99 -12.86
CA LEU A 54 -7.63 3.59 -12.48
C LEU A 54 -7.53 2.65 -13.68
N GLN A 55 -7.99 3.07 -14.86
CA GLN A 55 -7.90 2.27 -16.09
C GLN A 55 -6.44 2.14 -16.55
N ILE A 56 -5.68 3.23 -16.49
CA ILE A 56 -4.24 3.23 -16.78
C ILE A 56 -3.49 2.32 -15.79
N ALA A 57 -3.78 2.44 -14.49
CA ALA A 57 -3.18 1.59 -13.46
C ALA A 57 -3.48 0.10 -13.70
N ARG A 58 -4.72 -0.25 -14.11
CA ARG A 58 -5.08 -1.62 -14.49
C ARG A 58 -4.22 -2.13 -15.65
N ALA A 59 -4.01 -1.32 -16.69
CA ALA A 59 -3.18 -1.69 -17.83
C ALA A 59 -1.74 -2.01 -17.39
N TYR A 60 -1.12 -1.14 -16.57
CA TYR A 60 0.22 -1.38 -16.04
C TYR A 60 0.32 -2.62 -15.16
N LEU A 61 -0.66 -2.82 -14.27
CA LEU A 61 -0.64 -3.97 -13.36
C LEU A 61 -0.87 -5.30 -14.10
N THR A 62 -1.74 -5.31 -15.12
CA THR A 62 -1.99 -6.50 -15.96
C THR A 62 -0.75 -6.92 -16.75
N ALA A 63 0.03 -5.94 -17.22
CA ALA A 63 1.27 -6.22 -17.95
C ALA A 63 2.33 -6.92 -17.08
N GLY A 64 2.34 -6.67 -15.76
CA GLY A 64 3.26 -7.32 -14.83
C GLY A 64 2.75 -8.66 -14.29
N ASP A 65 1.50 -8.71 -13.85
CA ASP A 65 0.83 -9.93 -13.36
C ASP A 65 -0.62 -9.91 -13.85
N PRO A 66 -0.98 -10.71 -14.89
CA PRO A 66 -2.34 -10.76 -15.43
C PRO A 66 -3.40 -11.12 -14.39
N ASN A 67 -3.02 -11.89 -13.35
CA ASN A 67 -3.94 -12.31 -12.30
C ASN A 67 -4.16 -11.24 -11.23
N TYR A 68 -3.35 -10.17 -11.22
CA TYR A 68 -3.42 -9.12 -10.23
C TYR A 68 -4.77 -8.40 -10.23
N VAL A 69 -5.30 -8.10 -11.41
CA VAL A 69 -6.58 -7.38 -11.57
C VAL A 69 -7.77 -8.20 -11.10
N ASN A 70 -7.67 -9.53 -11.12
CA ASN A 70 -8.74 -10.44 -10.73
C ASN A 70 -8.60 -10.97 -9.30
N ARG A 71 -7.51 -10.64 -8.60
CA ARG A 71 -7.29 -11.08 -7.23
C ARG A 71 -8.29 -10.40 -6.29
N THR A 72 -9.03 -11.21 -5.54
CA THR A 72 -9.98 -10.78 -4.51
C THR A 72 -9.39 -10.92 -3.11
N TRP A 73 -10.05 -10.32 -2.11
CA TRP A 73 -9.69 -10.56 -0.71
C TRP A 73 -9.83 -12.03 -0.31
N GLN A 74 -10.84 -12.75 -0.81
CA GLN A 74 -11.00 -14.18 -0.56
C GLN A 74 -9.77 -14.98 -1.01
N SER A 75 -9.21 -14.65 -2.18
CA SER A 75 -7.97 -15.28 -2.67
C SER A 75 -6.80 -15.00 -1.71
N VAL A 76 -6.67 -13.77 -1.21
CA VAL A 76 -5.64 -13.40 -0.23
C VAL A 76 -5.83 -14.14 1.10
N MET A 77 -7.05 -14.18 1.62
CA MET A 77 -7.38 -14.89 2.87
C MET A 77 -7.02 -16.38 2.77
N GLY A 78 -7.38 -17.02 1.65
CA GLY A 78 -7.03 -18.42 1.37
C GLY A 78 -5.52 -18.63 1.23
N ALA A 79 -4.83 -17.74 0.51
CA ALA A 79 -3.37 -17.80 0.37
C ALA A 79 -2.66 -17.65 1.73
N VAL A 80 -3.12 -16.72 2.58
CA VAL A 80 -2.55 -16.52 3.92
C VAL A 80 -2.79 -17.74 4.79
N ALA A 81 -4.00 -18.32 4.78
CA ALA A 81 -4.32 -19.53 5.53
C ALA A 81 -3.38 -20.69 5.17
N ARG A 82 -3.10 -20.91 3.87
CA ARG A 82 -2.15 -21.93 3.40
C ARG A 82 -0.73 -21.79 3.95
N THR A 83 -0.33 -20.59 4.38
CA THR A 83 0.99 -20.37 5.02
C THR A 83 1.04 -20.77 6.50
N LYS A 84 -0.11 -21.07 7.13
CA LYS A 84 -0.22 -21.34 8.57
C LYS A 84 -0.25 -22.83 8.85
N LYS A 85 0.06 -23.19 10.10
CA LYS A 85 0.12 -24.58 10.57
C LYS A 85 -0.64 -24.73 11.89
N ARG A 86 -1.21 -25.91 12.13
CA ARG A 86 -1.82 -26.34 13.41
C ARG A 86 -2.84 -25.32 13.95
N ASN A 87 -2.78 -24.99 15.24
CA ASN A 87 -3.70 -24.08 15.92
C ASN A 87 -3.77 -22.71 15.25
N THR A 88 -2.66 -22.20 14.72
CA THR A 88 -2.65 -20.93 13.99
C THR A 88 -3.55 -20.99 12.76
N LEU A 89 -3.54 -22.11 12.00
CA LEU A 89 -4.44 -22.27 10.86
C LEU A 89 -5.91 -22.22 11.30
N LEU A 90 -6.27 -22.94 12.36
CA LEU A 90 -7.65 -22.96 12.88
C LEU A 90 -8.13 -21.56 13.29
N HIS A 91 -7.28 -20.76 13.94
CA HIS A 91 -7.61 -19.37 14.30
C HIS A 91 -7.81 -18.49 13.06
N TRP A 92 -6.98 -18.66 12.04
CA TRP A 92 -7.14 -17.93 10.77
C TRP A 92 -8.42 -18.35 10.04
N GLU A 93 -8.69 -19.64 9.88
CA GLU A 93 -9.90 -20.12 9.22
C GLU A 93 -11.17 -19.64 9.92
N ARG A 94 -11.20 -19.66 11.26
CA ARG A 94 -12.32 -19.12 12.03
C ARG A 94 -12.48 -17.61 11.79
N ALA A 95 -11.39 -16.84 11.90
CA ALA A 95 -11.44 -15.40 11.70
C ALA A 95 -11.89 -15.01 10.29
N MET A 96 -11.42 -15.71 9.26
CA MET A 96 -11.78 -15.42 7.87
C MET A 96 -13.25 -15.75 7.54
N ARG A 97 -13.94 -16.53 8.39
CA ARG A 97 -15.38 -16.82 8.25
C ARG A 97 -16.28 -15.81 8.98
N GLU A 98 -15.70 -14.87 9.73
CA GLU A 98 -16.50 -13.86 10.42
C GLU A 98 -17.23 -12.97 9.41
N THR A 99 -18.50 -12.67 9.70
CA THR A 99 -19.40 -11.87 8.85
C THR A 99 -18.90 -10.45 8.53
N PRO A 100 -18.11 -9.75 9.37
CA PRO A 100 -17.60 -8.43 9.00
C PRO A 100 -16.75 -8.45 7.73
N PHE A 101 -16.05 -9.56 7.45
CA PHE A 101 -15.22 -9.70 6.25
C PHE A 101 -16.02 -9.84 4.96
N ASP A 102 -17.32 -10.13 5.03
CA ASP A 102 -18.17 -10.29 3.83
C ASP A 102 -18.26 -8.99 3.02
N SER A 103 -18.12 -7.83 3.67
CA SER A 103 -18.04 -6.52 3.02
C SER A 103 -16.85 -6.38 2.05
N ILE A 104 -15.77 -7.16 2.25
CA ILE A 104 -14.56 -7.11 1.41
C ILE A 104 -14.28 -8.40 0.65
N ARG A 105 -14.88 -9.53 1.05
CA ARG A 105 -14.52 -10.89 0.62
C ARG A 105 -14.38 -11.03 -0.91
N ASP A 106 -15.40 -10.57 -1.63
CA ASP A 106 -15.49 -10.70 -3.08
C ASP A 106 -14.99 -9.47 -3.83
N LEU A 107 -14.58 -8.42 -3.10
CA LEU A 107 -14.01 -7.23 -3.71
C LEU A 107 -12.62 -7.51 -4.29
N LYS A 108 -12.39 -6.94 -5.48
CA LYS A 108 -11.07 -6.91 -6.12
C LYS A 108 -10.13 -6.00 -5.33
N LEU A 109 -8.88 -6.43 -5.17
CA LEU A 109 -7.88 -5.65 -4.42
C LEU A 109 -7.68 -4.24 -4.98
N ILE A 110 -7.66 -4.09 -6.31
CA ILE A 110 -7.44 -2.79 -6.96
C ILE A 110 -8.60 -1.81 -6.77
N GLY A 111 -9.80 -2.31 -6.47
CA GLY A 111 -10.99 -1.50 -6.23
C GLY A 111 -11.29 -1.31 -4.74
N THR A 112 -10.40 -1.73 -3.84
CA THR A 112 -10.66 -1.63 -2.41
C THR A 112 -10.37 -0.21 -1.92
N HIS A 113 -11.42 0.47 -1.47
CA HIS A 113 -11.35 1.78 -0.83
C HIS A 113 -11.25 1.67 0.70
N THR A 114 -10.80 2.76 1.34
CA THR A 114 -10.68 2.87 2.81
C THR A 114 -12.00 2.62 3.52
N GLU A 115 -13.11 3.02 2.91
CA GLU A 115 -14.47 2.88 3.46
C GLU A 115 -14.85 1.41 3.71
N HIS A 116 -14.45 0.49 2.84
CA HIS A 116 -14.71 -0.93 3.06
C HIS A 116 -13.95 -1.46 4.28
N PHE A 117 -12.72 -0.97 4.52
CA PHE A 117 -12.00 -1.34 5.75
C PHE A 117 -12.68 -0.75 6.99
N LEU A 118 -13.16 0.49 6.91
CA LEU A 118 -13.90 1.11 8.01
C LEU A 118 -15.18 0.33 8.34
N GLU A 119 -15.86 -0.21 7.32
CA GLU A 119 -17.04 -1.05 7.50
C GLU A 119 -16.71 -2.37 8.22
N VAL A 120 -15.61 -3.05 7.85
CA VAL A 120 -15.13 -4.24 8.58
C VAL A 120 -14.80 -3.88 10.04
N LEU A 121 -14.13 -2.74 10.25
CA LEU A 121 -13.72 -2.29 11.58
C LEU A 121 -14.90 -1.89 12.47
N SER A 122 -15.97 -1.34 11.90
CA SER A 122 -17.16 -0.91 12.64
C SER A 122 -18.07 -2.08 13.00
N LYS A 123 -18.20 -3.08 12.12
CA LYS A 123 -19.00 -4.30 12.35
C LYS A 123 -18.23 -5.37 13.15
N GLY A 124 -16.90 -5.28 13.16
CA GLY A 124 -16.01 -6.29 13.72
C GLY A 124 -15.76 -6.18 15.22
N THR A 125 -15.15 -7.23 15.77
CA THR A 125 -14.65 -7.26 17.14
C THR A 125 -13.16 -6.87 17.18
N VAL A 126 -12.60 -6.78 18.40
CA VAL A 126 -11.14 -6.60 18.58
C VAL A 126 -10.34 -7.69 17.85
N SER A 127 -10.82 -8.94 17.86
CA SER A 127 -10.21 -10.05 17.13
C SER A 127 -10.22 -9.79 15.62
N THR A 128 -11.40 -9.48 15.06
CA THR A 128 -11.58 -9.14 13.64
C THR A 128 -10.59 -8.06 13.19
N ASN A 129 -10.44 -7.01 14.01
CA ASN A 129 -9.55 -5.89 13.73
C ASN A 129 -8.06 -6.29 13.71
N ILE A 130 -7.65 -7.21 14.59
CA ILE A 130 -6.30 -7.78 14.58
C ILE A 130 -6.05 -8.56 13.30
N PHE A 131 -7.00 -9.40 12.87
CA PHE A 131 -6.86 -10.19 11.64
C PHE A 131 -6.87 -9.31 10.38
N LEU A 132 -7.70 -8.27 10.34
CA LEU A 132 -7.70 -7.30 9.24
C LEU A 132 -6.34 -6.61 9.10
N ARG A 133 -5.74 -6.15 10.21
CA ARG A 133 -4.39 -5.57 10.21
C ARG A 133 -3.33 -6.55 9.73
N ARG A 134 -3.42 -7.81 10.14
CA ARG A 134 -2.51 -8.88 9.69
C ARG A 134 -2.63 -9.12 8.18
N LEU A 135 -3.86 -9.20 7.65
CA LEU A 135 -4.11 -9.32 6.21
C LEU A 135 -3.51 -8.15 5.42
N HIS A 136 -3.78 -6.92 5.85
CA HIS A 136 -3.28 -5.72 5.18
C HIS A 136 -1.74 -5.67 5.17
N ASN A 137 -1.10 -6.03 6.29
CA ASN A 137 0.35 -6.07 6.40
C ASN A 137 0.97 -7.15 5.50
N LEU A 138 0.36 -8.33 5.43
CA LEU A 138 0.83 -9.43 4.57
C LEU A 138 0.68 -9.08 3.10
N LEU A 139 -0.46 -8.50 2.71
CA LEU A 139 -0.69 -8.03 1.35
C LEU A 139 0.38 -7.02 0.93
N SER A 140 0.66 -6.03 1.78
CA SER A 140 1.67 -5.00 1.52
C SER A 140 3.06 -5.60 1.31
N MET A 141 3.41 -6.66 2.06
CA MET A 141 4.67 -7.37 1.91
C MET A 141 4.74 -8.15 0.59
N TRP A 142 3.64 -8.79 0.17
CA TRP A 142 3.61 -9.65 -1.02
C TRP A 142 3.57 -8.88 -2.33
N THR A 143 2.88 -7.74 -2.37
CA THR A 143 2.71 -6.95 -3.59
C THR A 143 3.67 -5.76 -3.67
N GLY A 144 4.53 -5.58 -2.66
CA GLY A 144 5.43 -4.42 -2.57
C GLY A 144 4.70 -3.08 -2.45
N PHE A 145 3.43 -3.07 -2.02
CA PHE A 145 2.70 -1.80 -1.84
C PHE A 145 3.40 -0.97 -0.76
N PRO A 146 3.63 0.34 -1.00
CA PRO A 146 4.12 1.22 0.05
C PRO A 146 3.11 1.21 1.20
N LYS A 147 3.60 0.94 2.42
CA LYS A 147 2.80 1.06 3.63
C LYS A 147 2.19 2.44 3.63
N GLN A 148 0.87 2.54 3.54
CA GLN A 148 0.17 3.80 3.75
C GLN A 148 0.43 4.20 5.20
N SER A 149 1.38 5.10 5.43
CA SER A 149 1.54 5.71 6.73
C SER A 149 0.30 6.57 6.95
N PHE A 150 -0.65 6.05 7.72
CA PHE A 150 -1.60 6.91 8.42
C PHE A 150 -0.73 7.85 9.27
N GLN A 151 -0.54 9.09 8.80
CA GLN A 151 -0.04 10.18 9.63
C GLN A 151 -1.18 10.59 10.57
N GLY A 152 -1.55 9.67 11.47
CA GLY A 152 -2.21 10.02 12.72
C GLY A 152 -1.20 10.79 13.56
N ASN A 153 -1.59 11.96 14.00
CA ASN A 153 -0.78 12.91 14.76
C ASN A 153 -0.41 12.31 16.15
N SER A 154 0.51 11.37 16.21
CA SER A 154 1.04 10.83 17.47
C SER A 154 2.37 11.53 17.80
N GLY A 155 2.25 12.75 18.32
CA GLY A 155 3.31 13.33 19.12
C GLY A 155 3.60 12.44 20.34
N ARG A 156 4.89 12.38 20.72
CA ARG A 156 5.47 11.67 21.86
C ARG A 156 5.70 10.16 21.68
N ARG A 157 6.83 9.83 21.04
CA ARG A 157 7.62 8.65 21.49
C ARG A 157 8.44 9.09 22.70
N LEU A 158 8.02 8.70 23.90
CA LEU A 158 8.89 8.66 25.07
C LEU A 158 9.97 7.60 24.83
N SER A 159 11.21 8.05 24.73
CA SER A 159 12.40 7.21 24.79
C SER A 159 12.59 6.76 26.23
N LEU A 160 12.36 5.49 26.53
CA LEU A 160 12.94 4.85 27.70
C LEU A 160 14.20 4.10 27.26
N ARG A 161 15.35 4.75 27.48
CA ARG A 161 16.66 4.11 27.53
C ARG A 161 16.71 3.33 28.85
N THR A 162 16.80 2.02 28.78
CA THR A 162 17.24 1.21 29.93
C THR A 162 18.71 0.88 29.71
N SER A 163 19.58 1.62 30.38
CA SER A 163 20.98 1.26 30.57
C SER A 163 21.03 -0.01 31.41
N VAL A 164 21.66 -1.07 30.90
CA VAL A 164 22.16 -2.17 31.73
C VAL A 164 23.68 -2.03 31.72
N ALA A 165 24.21 -1.56 32.85
CA ALA A 165 25.63 -1.49 33.11
C ALA A 165 26.14 -2.88 33.49
N LEU A 166 27.27 -3.26 32.88
CA LEU A 166 28.10 -4.40 33.22
C LEU A 166 28.62 -4.28 34.66
N ARG A 167 28.51 -5.38 35.42
CA ARG A 167 29.51 -5.83 36.40
C ARG A 167 29.58 -7.33 36.33
#